data_AF-A0AAV7V953-F1
#
_entry.id   AF-A0AAV7V953-F1
#
_cell.length_a   1.000
_cell.length_b   1.000
_cell.length_c   1.000
_cell.angle_alpha   90.00
_cell.angle_beta   90.00
_cell.angle_gamma   90.00
#
_symmetry.space_group_name_H-M   'P 1'
#
loop_
_entity.id
_entity.type
_entity.pdbx_description
1 polymer ?
#
loop_
_entity_poly.entity_id
_entity_poly.type
_entity_poly.pdbx_seq_one_letter_code
_entity_poly.pdbx_strand_id
1 'polypeptide(L)'
;MALAESQAYSQTVNTHYGKLRGTRVPLPSEMLGPVDQYLGVPYAAPPTGEKRFLPPEPPSSWSGIRNATHFSPVCPQNIHNAVPEIMMPIWFTSNLDIIASYIQDQNEDCLYLNIYVPTEDGESPMGCQLQDAKR
;
A
#
# COMPACT_ATOMS: atom_id res chain seq x y z
N MET A 1 -9.04 -23.24 18.87
CA MET A 1 -7.80 -23.32 18.05
C MET A 1 -8.08 -22.59 16.76
N ALA A 2 -7.55 -21.38 16.61
CA ALA A 2 -7.68 -20.63 15.36
C ALA A 2 -6.77 -21.30 14.32
N LEU A 3 -7.35 -21.67 13.16
CA LEU A 3 -6.56 -22.09 12.02
C LEU A 3 -5.79 -20.86 11.53
N ALA A 4 -4.46 -20.90 11.62
CA ALA A 4 -3.63 -19.90 11.00
C ALA A 4 -3.81 -20.03 9.49
N GLU A 5 -4.53 -19.09 8.88
CA GLU A 5 -4.54 -18.95 7.42
C GLU A 5 -3.10 -18.69 6.99
N SER A 6 -2.47 -19.67 6.33
CA SER A 6 -1.14 -19.49 5.77
C SER A 6 -1.26 -18.43 4.68
N GLN A 7 -0.84 -17.20 4.97
CA GLN A 7 -0.92 -16.13 4.00
C GLN A 7 0.01 -16.48 2.83
N ALA A 8 -0.60 -16.78 1.67
CA ALA A 8 0.16 -17.13 0.48
C ALA A 8 0.98 -15.90 0.07
N TYR A 9 2.31 -16.02 0.11
CA TYR A 9 3.17 -14.95 -0.38
C TYR A 9 2.99 -14.77 -1.89
N SER A 10 2.93 -13.53 -2.34
CA SER A 10 2.99 -13.23 -3.77
C SER A 10 4.43 -13.41 -4.29
N GLN A 11 4.57 -13.38 -5.61
CA GLN A 11 5.90 -13.36 -6.24
C GLN A 11 6.72 -12.16 -5.73
N THR A 12 8.02 -12.37 -5.54
CA THR A 12 8.92 -11.26 -5.17
C THR A 12 9.19 -10.40 -6.42
N VAL A 13 8.94 -9.10 -6.32
CA VAL A 13 9.08 -8.14 -7.42
C VAL A 13 10.33 -7.31 -7.22
N ASN A 14 11.10 -7.10 -8.29
CA ASN A 14 12.24 -6.19 -8.30
C ASN A 14 11.77 -4.78 -8.67
N THR A 15 12.19 -3.79 -7.90
CA THR A 15 12.02 -2.36 -8.21
C THR A 15 13.38 -1.70 -8.40
N HIS A 16 13.40 -0.45 -8.85
CA HIS A 16 14.64 0.34 -8.91
C HIS A 16 15.33 0.54 -7.55
N TYR A 17 14.58 0.45 -6.43
CA TYR A 17 15.08 0.72 -5.08
C TYR A 17 15.36 -0.56 -4.26
N GLY A 18 14.89 -1.72 -4.72
CA GLY A 18 15.09 -2.99 -4.03
C GLY A 18 13.97 -4.00 -4.30
N LYS A 19 14.06 -5.15 -3.64
CA LYS A 19 13.09 -6.25 -3.81
C LYS A 19 11.93 -6.12 -2.84
N LEU A 20 10.71 -6.38 -3.31
CA LEU A 20 9.47 -6.35 -2.54
C LEU A 20 8.82 -7.72 -2.50
N ARG A 21 8.25 -8.08 -1.35
CA ARG A 21 7.39 -9.27 -1.19
C ARG A 21 6.02 -8.84 -0.71
N GLY A 22 5.00 -9.14 -1.50
CA GLY A 22 3.60 -8.90 -1.16
C GLY A 22 2.90 -10.16 -0.67
N THR A 23 1.57 -10.12 -0.67
CA THR A 23 0.70 -11.25 -0.36
C THR A 23 -0.31 -11.47 -1.48
N ARG A 24 -0.65 -12.73 -1.75
CA ARG A 24 -1.76 -13.10 -2.62
C ARG A 24 -3.01 -13.26 -1.77
N VAL A 25 -4.06 -12.52 -2.11
CA VAL A 25 -5.31 -12.49 -1.35
C VAL A 25 -6.46 -12.95 -2.25
N PRO A 26 -7.23 -13.98 -1.84
CA PRO A 26 -8.43 -14.38 -2.57
C PRO A 26 -9.53 -13.32 -2.40
N LEU A 27 -10.34 -13.13 -3.44
CA LEU A 27 -11.50 -12.26 -3.36
C LEU A 27 -12.74 -13.06 -2.90
N PRO A 28 -13.72 -12.42 -2.22
CA PRO A 28 -14.94 -13.11 -1.78
C PRO A 28 -15.82 -13.63 -2.92
N SER A 29 -15.61 -13.16 -4.16
CA SER A 29 -16.34 -13.61 -5.33
C SER A 29 -15.64 -14.79 -5.96
N GLU A 30 -16.36 -15.90 -6.16
CA GLU A 30 -15.85 -17.09 -6.87
C GLU A 30 -15.59 -16.84 -8.36
N MET A 31 -16.12 -15.74 -8.92
CA MET A 31 -15.91 -15.36 -10.33
C MET A 31 -14.65 -14.52 -10.55
N LEU A 32 -13.99 -14.07 -9.48
CA LEU A 32 -12.81 -13.21 -9.57
C LEU A 32 -11.58 -13.98 -9.08
N GLY A 33 -10.53 -14.02 -9.90
CA GLY A 33 -9.23 -14.52 -9.51
C GLY A 33 -8.63 -13.74 -8.33
N PRO A 34 -7.63 -14.32 -7.63
CA PRO A 34 -6.97 -13.65 -6.53
C PRO A 34 -6.19 -12.41 -6.99
N VAL A 35 -5.83 -11.55 -6.04
CA VAL A 35 -5.06 -10.33 -6.28
C VAL A 35 -3.74 -10.41 -5.52
N ASP A 36 -2.64 -10.09 -6.19
CA ASP A 36 -1.36 -9.84 -5.53
C ASP A 36 -1.34 -8.40 -5.01
N GLN A 37 -1.25 -8.24 -3.70
CA GLN A 37 -1.17 -6.93 -3.05
C GLN A 37 0.22 -6.66 -2.48
N TYR A 38 0.68 -5.41 -2.66
CA TYR A 38 1.90 -4.88 -2.07
C TYR A 38 1.53 -3.63 -1.29
N LEU A 39 1.50 -3.74 0.03
CA LEU A 39 1.05 -2.70 0.94
C LEU A 39 2.24 -2.00 1.60
N GLY A 40 2.13 -0.68 1.81
CA GLY A 40 3.18 0.07 2.51
C GLY A 40 4.50 0.18 1.73
N VAL A 41 4.42 0.35 0.41
CA VAL A 41 5.60 0.50 -0.45
C VAL A 41 6.08 1.95 -0.40
N PRO A 42 7.32 2.24 0.04
CA PRO A 42 7.82 3.62 0.10
C PRO A 42 8.05 4.16 -1.31
N TYR A 43 7.51 5.34 -1.60
CA TYR A 43 7.72 6.02 -2.88
C TYR A 43 8.53 7.32 -2.77
N ALA A 44 8.79 7.78 -1.54
CA ALA A 44 9.60 8.94 -1.24
C ALA A 44 10.31 8.76 0.11
N ALA A 45 11.34 9.57 0.37
CA ALA A 45 11.97 9.64 1.69
C ALA A 45 11.02 10.28 2.71
N PRO A 46 11.12 9.94 4.01
CA PRO A 46 10.29 10.53 5.06
C PRO A 46 10.41 12.05 5.09
N PRO A 47 9.30 12.82 5.05
CA PRO A 47 9.30 14.28 5.03
C PRO A 47 9.42 14.87 6.45
N THR A 48 10.30 14.31 7.27
CA THR A 48 10.46 14.65 8.69
C THR A 48 11.63 15.60 8.93
N GLY A 49 11.60 16.32 10.06
CA GLY A 49 12.68 17.22 10.47
C GLY A 49 12.93 18.33 9.44
N GLU A 50 14.18 18.48 8.99
CA GLU A 50 14.58 19.49 8.00
C GLU A 50 13.93 19.30 6.62
N LYS A 51 13.35 18.12 6.34
CA LYS A 51 12.64 17.85 5.08
C LYS A 51 11.18 18.30 5.10
N ARG A 52 10.68 18.75 6.25
CA ARG A 52 9.30 19.22 6.37
C ARG A 52 9.08 20.45 5.51
N PHE A 53 7.96 20.50 4.79
CA PHE A 53 7.59 21.57 3.87
C PHE A 53 8.52 21.74 2.65
N LEU A 54 9.41 20.78 2.39
CA LEU A 54 10.19 20.71 1.17
C LEU A 54 9.53 19.74 0.17
N PRO A 55 9.87 19.83 -1.12
CA PRO A 55 9.46 18.82 -2.10
C PRO A 55 9.92 17.42 -1.68
N PRO A 56 9.14 16.36 -1.99
CA PRO A 56 9.52 15.00 -1.64
C PRO A 56 10.78 14.58 -2.39
N GLU A 57 11.66 13.88 -1.69
CA GLU A 57 12.87 13.27 -2.26
C GLU A 57 12.64 11.78 -2.58
N PRO A 58 13.39 11.18 -3.51
CA PRO A 58 13.34 9.75 -3.77
C PRO A 58 13.61 8.91 -2.51
N PRO A 59 13.03 7.71 -2.38
CA PRO A 59 13.27 6.84 -1.24
C PRO A 59 14.68 6.26 -1.28
N SER A 60 15.23 5.95 -0.11
CA SER A 60 16.50 5.21 -0.03
C SER A 60 16.34 3.79 -0.55
N SER A 61 17.29 3.34 -1.36
CA SER A 61 17.36 1.92 -1.74
C SER A 61 17.63 1.02 -0.53
N TRP A 62 17.17 -0.22 -0.59
CA TRP A 62 17.37 -1.22 0.47
C TRP A 62 18.01 -2.50 -0.07
N SER A 63 18.75 -3.19 0.79
CA SER A 63 19.27 -4.53 0.52
C SER A 63 18.27 -5.60 0.97
N GLY A 64 18.39 -6.81 0.39
CA GLY A 64 17.49 -7.91 0.72
C GLY A 64 16.07 -7.74 0.17
N ILE A 65 15.09 -8.36 0.85
CA ILE A 65 13.68 -8.33 0.49
C ILE A 65 12.92 -7.54 1.56
N ARG A 66 12.22 -6.49 1.15
CA ARG A 66 11.31 -5.74 2.01
C ARG A 66 9.92 -6.35 1.95
N ASN A 67 9.33 -6.63 3.11
CA ASN A 67 7.95 -7.09 3.20
C ASN A 67 7.00 -5.90 3.00
N ALA A 68 6.12 -6.02 2.02
CA ALA A 68 5.05 -5.08 1.67
C ALA A 68 3.69 -5.77 1.91
N THR A 69 3.47 -6.24 3.13
CA THR A 69 2.34 -7.11 3.49
C THR A 69 1.33 -6.43 4.42
N HIS A 70 1.65 -5.23 4.90
CA HIS A 70 0.82 -4.44 5.82
C HIS A 70 0.81 -2.98 5.39
N PHE A 71 -0.28 -2.28 5.71
CA PHE A 71 -0.33 -0.83 5.53
C PHE A 71 0.72 -0.15 6.39
N SER A 72 1.31 0.91 5.85
CA SER A 72 2.13 1.85 6.61
C SER A 72 1.24 2.90 7.30
N PRO A 73 1.78 3.63 8.29
CA PRO A 73 1.04 4.70 8.96
C PRO A 73 0.48 5.72 7.96
N VAL A 74 -0.72 6.22 8.23
CA VAL A 74 -1.32 7.29 7.43
C VAL A 74 -0.72 8.64 7.82
N CYS A 75 -0.91 9.65 6.96
CA CYS A 75 -0.45 10.99 7.28
C CYS A 75 -1.24 11.62 8.44
N PRO A 76 -0.62 12.53 9.22
CA PRO A 76 -1.27 13.14 10.37
C PRO A 76 -2.50 13.96 9.98
N GLN A 77 -3.65 13.64 10.60
CA GLN A 77 -4.93 14.27 10.31
C GLN A 77 -5.86 14.26 11.53
N ASN A 78 -6.65 15.33 11.71
CA ASN A 78 -7.68 15.41 12.74
C ASN A 78 -9.06 15.43 12.09
N ILE A 79 -9.75 14.29 12.09
CA ILE A 79 -11.08 14.15 11.48
C ILE A 79 -12.23 14.60 12.39
N HIS A 80 -11.99 14.77 13.70
CA HIS A 80 -13.06 15.09 14.66
C HIS A 80 -13.40 16.58 14.66
N ASN A 81 -12.43 17.46 14.33
CA ASN A 81 -12.56 18.91 14.54
C ASN A 81 -12.31 19.77 13.29
N ALA A 82 -11.88 19.20 12.16
CA ALA A 82 -11.29 19.99 11.07
C ALA A 82 -12.17 20.19 9.82
N VAL A 83 -13.25 19.43 9.63
CA VAL A 83 -14.02 19.48 8.38
C VAL A 83 -15.53 19.53 8.64
N PRO A 84 -16.26 20.52 8.11
CA PRO A 84 -17.72 20.51 8.13
C PRO A 84 -18.24 19.25 7.43
N GLU A 85 -19.17 18.55 8.07
CA GLU A 85 -19.79 17.31 7.55
C GLU A 85 -20.33 17.49 6.12
N ILE A 86 -20.80 18.71 5.79
CA ILE A 86 -21.32 19.10 4.48
C ILE A 86 -20.31 19.05 3.33
N MET A 87 -19.00 19.01 3.60
CA MET A 87 -17.96 19.02 2.56
C MET A 87 -17.42 17.62 2.27
N MET A 88 -17.72 16.64 3.12
CA MET A 88 -17.21 15.27 3.01
C MET A 88 -18.27 14.35 2.38
N PRO A 89 -17.85 13.26 1.68
CA PRO A 89 -18.79 12.28 1.15
C PRO A 89 -19.61 11.63 2.27
N ILE A 90 -20.91 11.43 2.04
CA ILE A 90 -21.85 10.89 3.05
C ILE A 90 -21.37 9.54 3.62
N TRP A 91 -20.82 8.65 2.78
CA TRP A 91 -20.30 7.34 3.23
C TRP A 91 -19.12 7.46 4.19
N PHE A 92 -18.37 8.58 4.15
CA PHE A 92 -17.26 8.85 5.06
C PHE A 92 -17.76 9.35 6.41
N THR A 93 -18.71 10.29 6.41
CA THR A 93 -19.24 10.91 7.64
C THR A 93 -20.24 10.04 8.38
N SER A 94 -20.98 9.17 7.67
CA SER A 94 -21.95 8.25 8.29
C SER A 94 -21.30 7.06 9.00
N ASN A 95 -20.00 6.83 8.79
CA ASN A 95 -19.27 5.66 9.27
C ASN A 95 -17.95 6.03 9.97
N LEU A 96 -17.93 7.15 10.70
CA LEU A 96 -16.71 7.69 11.32
C LEU A 96 -15.97 6.69 12.22
N ASP A 97 -16.66 5.81 12.94
CA ASP A 97 -16.02 4.79 13.77
C ASP A 97 -15.18 3.79 12.95
N ILE A 98 -15.70 3.38 11.78
CA ILE A 98 -14.98 2.50 10.86
C ILE A 98 -13.80 3.24 10.27
N ILE A 99 -14.01 4.46 9.79
CA ILE A 99 -12.95 5.29 9.20
C ILE A 99 -11.85 5.57 10.22
N ALA A 100 -12.22 5.85 11.47
CA ALA A 100 -11.30 6.07 12.57
C ALA A 100 -10.30 4.90 12.68
N SER A 101 -10.76 3.65 12.53
CA SER A 101 -9.87 2.47 12.56
C SER A 101 -8.77 2.48 11.47
N TYR A 102 -9.05 3.03 10.29
CA TYR A 102 -8.08 3.13 9.19
C TYR A 102 -7.03 4.23 9.39
N ILE A 103 -7.32 5.20 10.26
CA ILE A 103 -6.48 6.39 10.49
C ILE A 103 -5.94 6.49 11.92
N GLN A 104 -6.07 5.44 12.74
CA GLN A 104 -5.54 5.45 14.12
C GLN A 104 -4.02 5.53 14.13
N ASP A 105 -3.34 4.81 13.23
CA ASP A 105 -1.88 4.76 13.15
C ASP A 105 -1.38 5.87 12.22
N GLN A 106 -1.01 7.02 12.81
CA GLN A 106 -0.55 8.19 12.09
C GLN A 106 0.93 8.46 12.35
N ASN A 107 1.66 8.82 11.29
CA ASN A 107 3.06 9.25 11.40
C ASN A 107 3.38 10.29 10.33
N GLU A 108 4.36 11.16 10.58
CA GLU A 108 4.85 12.09 9.55
C GLU A 108 5.65 11.35 8.46
N ASP A 109 6.25 10.21 8.78
CA ASP A 109 6.70 9.22 7.79
C ASP A 109 5.49 8.43 7.25
N CYS A 110 4.81 9.01 6.24
CA CYS A 110 3.59 8.46 5.65
C CYS A 110 3.60 8.37 4.11
N LEU A 111 4.74 8.59 3.45
CA LEU A 111 4.83 8.60 1.98
C LEU A 111 4.95 7.18 1.39
N TYR A 112 3.85 6.44 1.53
CA TYR A 112 3.70 5.06 1.08
C TYR A 112 2.55 4.92 0.10
N LEU A 113 2.64 3.95 -0.79
CA LEU A 113 1.57 3.56 -1.71
C LEU A 113 1.25 2.07 -1.57
N ASN A 114 0.07 1.70 -2.06
CA ASN A 114 -0.41 0.34 -2.08
C ASN A 114 -0.70 -0.07 -3.53
N ILE A 115 -0.27 -1.26 -3.93
CA ILE A 115 -0.40 -1.78 -5.30
C ILE A 115 -1.24 -3.04 -5.25
N TYR A 116 -2.25 -3.12 -6.11
CA TYR A 116 -3.11 -4.29 -6.29
C TYR A 116 -2.99 -4.77 -7.74
N VAL A 117 -2.45 -5.97 -7.93
CA VAL A 117 -2.18 -6.57 -9.24
C VAL A 117 -3.13 -7.76 -9.42
N PRO A 118 -4.11 -7.67 -10.34
CA PRO A 118 -4.96 -8.82 -10.67
C PRO A 118 -4.11 -9.99 -11.15
N THR A 119 -4.45 -11.21 -10.73
CA THR A 119 -3.86 -12.42 -11.32
C THR A 119 -4.83 -12.95 -12.37
N GLU A 120 -4.39 -13.07 -13.62
CA GLU A 120 -5.23 -13.62 -14.68
C GLU A 120 -5.46 -15.13 -14.45
N ASP A 121 -6.68 -15.61 -14.69
CA ASP A 121 -7.05 -17.04 -14.59
C ASP A 121 -6.68 -17.87 -15.85
N GLY A 122 -5.73 -17.41 -16.66
CA GLY A 122 -5.32 -18.10 -17.90
C GLY A 122 -3.94 -17.65 -18.35
N GLU A 123 -3.18 -18.57 -18.96
CA GLU A 123 -1.84 -18.33 -19.53
C GLU A 123 -1.76 -17.00 -20.29
N SER A 124 -1.12 -15.99 -19.68
CA SER A 124 -0.62 -14.84 -20.42
C SER A 124 0.73 -15.25 -21.03
N PRO A 125 0.85 -15.31 -22.37
CA PRO A 125 2.14 -15.51 -23.00
C PRO A 125 2.95 -14.24 -22.75
N MET A 126 4.14 -14.43 -22.18
CA MET A 126 5.12 -13.38 -21.89
C MET A 126 4.83 -12.63 -20.58
N GLY A 127 5.63 -12.94 -19.56
CA GLY A 127 5.64 -12.19 -18.31
C GLY A 127 5.87 -10.70 -18.56
N CYS A 128 5.34 -9.87 -17.66
CA CYS A 128 5.67 -8.46 -17.53
C CYS A 128 7.18 -8.29 -17.32
N GLN A 129 7.96 -8.37 -18.41
CA GLN A 129 9.26 -7.75 -18.48
C GLN A 129 8.98 -6.26 -18.60
N LEU A 130 9.06 -5.58 -17.46
CA LEU A 130 9.38 -4.16 -17.43
C LEU A 130 10.68 -4.01 -18.24
N GLN A 131 10.55 -3.72 -19.52
CA GLN A 131 11.70 -3.38 -20.35
C GLN A 131 12.27 -2.10 -19.77
N ASP A 132 13.54 -2.16 -19.37
CA ASP A 132 14.33 -1.04 -18.88
C ASP A 132 14.17 0.15 -19.82
N ALA A 133 13.33 1.11 -19.46
CA ALA A 133 13.34 2.44 -20.05
C ALA A 133 14.55 3.19 -19.49
N LYS A 134 15.75 2.80 -19.94
CA LYS A 134 16.92 3.67 -19.88
C LYS A 134 16.62 4.91 -20.71
N ARG A 135 16.66 6.07 -20.08
CA ARG A 135 16.95 7.34 -20.74
C ARG A 135 18.17 7.95 -20.08
#